data_AF-A0A9E0LNC0-F1
#
_entry.id   AF-A0A9E0LNC0-F1
#
_cell.length_a   1.000
_cell.length_b   1.000
_cell.length_c   1.000
_cell.angle_alpha   90.00
_cell.angle_beta   90.00
_cell.angle_gamma   90.00
#
_symmetry.space_group_name_H-M   'P 1'
#
loop_
_entity.id
_entity.type
_entity.pdbx_description
1 polymer ?
#
loop_
_entity_poly.entity_id
_entity_poly.type
_entity_poly.pdbx_seq_one_letter_code
_entity_poly.pdbx_strand_id
1 'polypeptide(L)'
;MTNHFHALRLNKTAEKSNVDEITLRLTERLSQPFKSNKASEQALVALKAIRMAHEDLKANIDTAQQSSSGSKQFNSRLRLGQLCLASGMITLEQLKEAVQEQQSSERQLGEILLEKQFISQEELDGLLIGQELIAPDEEVTDSLALQLMALGLVAEDLMIIALLEQRFATGSIGDTLVRRGWIEEEILAALKID
;
A
#
# COMPACT_ATOMS: atom_id res chain seq x y z
N MET A 1 13.55 3.99 2.02
CA MET A 1 14.13 3.73 0.69
C MET A 1 13.27 2.69 0.01
N THR A 2 12.83 2.95 -1.23
CA THR A 2 12.09 1.98 -2.04
C THR A 2 13.00 0.81 -2.34
N ASN A 3 12.61 -0.40 -1.95
CA ASN A 3 13.37 -1.59 -2.31
C ASN A 3 13.01 -1.96 -3.75
N HIS A 4 13.82 -1.47 -4.71
CA HIS A 4 13.60 -1.59 -6.15
C HIS A 4 13.47 -3.04 -6.65
N PHE A 5 13.98 -4.03 -5.89
CA PHE A 5 13.75 -5.44 -6.17
C PHE A 5 12.27 -5.85 -6.00
N HIS A 6 11.56 -5.30 -5.02
CA HIS A 6 10.15 -5.63 -4.80
C HIS A 6 9.25 -5.14 -5.93
N ALA A 7 9.57 -3.99 -6.55
CA ALA A 7 8.80 -3.47 -7.69
C ALA A 7 8.74 -4.47 -8.86
N LEU A 8 9.82 -5.21 -9.08
CA LEU A 8 9.95 -6.23 -10.11
C LEU A 8 9.68 -7.66 -9.60
N ARG A 9 9.31 -7.84 -8.32
CA ARG A 9 9.24 -9.15 -7.63
C ARG A 9 10.50 -10.01 -7.80
N LEU A 10 11.65 -9.35 -7.86
CA LEU A 10 12.92 -10.04 -8.00
C LEU A 10 13.53 -10.32 -6.63
N ASN A 11 14.20 -11.47 -6.53
CA ASN A 11 15.12 -11.73 -5.44
C ASN A 11 16.44 -10.99 -5.71
N LYS A 12 17.17 -10.64 -4.65
CA LYS A 12 18.44 -9.89 -4.75
C LYS A 12 19.55 -10.62 -5.50
N THR A 13 19.37 -11.92 -5.77
CA THR A 13 20.28 -12.76 -6.56
C THR A 13 19.97 -12.74 -8.05
N ALA A 14 19.00 -11.94 -8.51
CA ALA A 14 18.62 -11.88 -9.91
C ALA A 14 19.74 -11.29 -10.79
N GLU A 15 20.02 -11.97 -11.89
CA GLU A 15 20.99 -11.51 -12.89
C GLU A 15 20.46 -10.30 -13.68
N LYS A 16 21.36 -9.48 -14.23
CA LYS A 16 21.03 -8.31 -15.09
C LYS A 16 20.05 -8.67 -16.20
N SER A 17 20.22 -9.83 -16.85
CA SER A 17 19.33 -10.31 -17.91
C SER A 17 17.88 -10.53 -17.44
N ASN A 18 17.70 -10.97 -16.19
CA ASN A 18 16.37 -11.23 -15.62
C ASN A 18 15.66 -9.91 -15.25
N VAL A 19 16.43 -8.90 -14.80
CA VAL A 19 15.91 -7.55 -14.54
C VAL A 19 15.38 -6.92 -15.83
N ASP A 20 16.15 -7.00 -16.94
CA ASP A 20 15.75 -6.46 -18.24
C ASP A 20 14.48 -7.16 -18.77
N GLU A 21 14.43 -8.50 -18.71
CA GLU A 21 13.29 -9.28 -19.20
C GLU A 21 11.99 -8.96 -18.45
N ILE A 22 12.02 -8.95 -17.12
CA ILE A 22 10.83 -8.67 -16.29
C ILE A 22 10.37 -7.22 -16.48
N THR A 23 11.32 -6.27 -16.54
CA THR A 23 11.01 -4.86 -16.77
C THR A 23 10.28 -4.70 -18.11
N LEU A 24 10.76 -5.35 -19.16
CA LEU A 24 10.14 -5.30 -20.49
C LEU A 24 8.72 -5.87 -20.44
N ARG A 25 8.53 -7.08 -19.89
CA ARG A 25 7.21 -7.73 -19.80
C ARG A 25 6.20 -6.90 -19.00
N LEU A 26 6.60 -6.34 -17.85
CA LEU A 26 5.74 -5.46 -17.07
C LEU A 26 5.38 -4.18 -17.83
N THR A 27 6.37 -3.58 -18.49
CA THR A 27 6.19 -2.36 -19.27
C THR A 27 5.20 -2.57 -20.41
N GLU A 28 5.32 -3.68 -21.15
CA GLU A 28 4.40 -4.02 -22.24
C GLU A 28 2.97 -4.20 -21.73
N ARG A 29 2.77 -4.91 -20.61
CA ARG A 29 1.43 -5.14 -20.03
C ARG A 29 0.82 -3.85 -19.46
N LEU A 30 1.61 -3.04 -18.77
CA LEU A 30 1.15 -1.77 -18.18
C LEU A 30 1.01 -0.63 -19.20
N SER A 31 1.50 -0.81 -20.43
CA SER A 31 1.31 0.15 -21.52
C SER A 31 0.04 -0.14 -22.35
N GLN A 32 -0.68 -1.24 -22.06
CA GLN A 32 -1.93 -1.57 -22.73
C GLN A 32 -3.04 -0.58 -22.34
N PRO A 33 -4.05 -0.37 -23.21
CA PRO A 33 -5.19 0.47 -22.87
C PRO A 33 -6.03 -0.19 -21.78
N PHE A 34 -6.29 0.55 -20.69
CA PHE A 34 -7.17 0.12 -19.60
C PHE A 34 -8.58 0.68 -19.75
N LYS A 35 -9.58 0.01 -19.18
CA LYS A 35 -10.98 0.45 -19.30
C LYS A 35 -11.29 1.67 -18.44
N SER A 36 -10.66 1.80 -17.27
CA SER A 36 -10.92 2.90 -16.34
C SER A 36 -9.79 3.94 -16.37
N ASN A 37 -10.15 5.21 -16.21
CA ASN A 37 -9.18 6.30 -16.09
C ASN A 37 -8.24 6.07 -14.89
N LYS A 38 -8.79 5.56 -13.79
CA LYS A 38 -8.03 5.22 -12.60
C LYS A 38 -7.01 4.12 -12.83
N ALA A 39 -7.36 3.08 -13.58
CA ALA A 39 -6.39 2.05 -13.98
C ALA A 39 -5.27 2.66 -14.82
N SER A 40 -5.61 3.55 -15.76
CA SER A 40 -4.61 4.24 -16.58
C SER A 40 -3.65 5.09 -15.74
N GLU A 41 -4.16 5.84 -14.76
CA GLU A 41 -3.35 6.61 -13.81
C GLU A 41 -2.45 5.70 -12.95
N GLN A 42 -2.99 4.60 -12.44
CA GLN A 42 -2.24 3.60 -11.68
C GLN A 42 -1.13 2.97 -12.52
N ALA A 43 -1.40 2.65 -13.78
CA ALA A 43 -0.42 2.10 -14.69
C ALA A 43 0.75 3.08 -14.92
N LEU A 44 0.47 4.37 -15.10
CA LEU A 44 1.51 5.40 -15.25
C LEU A 44 2.40 5.50 -14.00
N VAL A 45 1.80 5.45 -12.80
CA VAL A 45 2.54 5.45 -11.53
C VAL A 45 3.46 4.23 -11.45
N ALA A 46 2.91 3.04 -11.75
CA ALA A 46 3.67 1.80 -11.74
C ALA A 46 4.82 1.80 -12.76
N LEU A 47 4.58 2.26 -13.99
CA LEU A 47 5.59 2.37 -15.05
C LEU A 47 6.74 3.29 -14.65
N LYS A 48 6.44 4.43 -14.02
CA LYS A 48 7.46 5.34 -13.51
C LYS A 48 8.32 4.66 -12.44
N ALA A 49 7.69 3.97 -11.49
CA ALA A 49 8.41 3.26 -10.43
C ALA A 49 9.27 2.10 -10.98
N ILE A 50 8.75 1.34 -11.94
CA ILE A 50 9.48 0.25 -12.63
C ILE A 50 10.71 0.79 -13.35
N ARG A 51 10.57 1.91 -14.07
CA ARG A 51 11.69 2.54 -14.76
C ARG A 51 12.78 2.98 -13.79
N MET A 52 12.40 3.64 -12.69
CA MET A 52 13.35 4.05 -11.66
C MET A 52 14.06 2.83 -11.05
N ALA A 53 13.30 1.77 -10.76
CA ALA A 53 13.86 0.52 -10.25
C ALA A 53 14.86 -0.12 -11.23
N HIS A 54 14.54 -0.13 -12.53
CA HIS A 54 15.40 -0.66 -13.57
C HIS A 54 16.71 0.11 -13.69
N GLU A 55 16.64 1.45 -13.73
CA GLU A 55 17.82 2.33 -13.80
C GLU A 55 18.74 2.14 -12.58
N ASP A 56 18.17 2.11 -11.38
CA ASP A 56 18.92 1.95 -10.13
C ASP A 56 19.57 0.56 -10.00
N LEU A 57 18.85 -0.51 -10.34
CA LEU A 57 19.38 -1.87 -10.31
C LEU A 57 20.49 -2.03 -11.35
N LYS A 58 20.29 -1.53 -12.57
CA LYS A 58 21.30 -1.62 -13.63
C LYS A 58 22.60 -0.89 -13.25
N ALA A 59 22.50 0.26 -12.58
CA ALA A 59 23.65 1.03 -12.11
C ALA A 59 24.39 0.35 -10.94
N ASN A 60 23.68 -0.34 -10.05
CA ASN A 60 24.21 -0.76 -8.74
C ASN A 60 24.09 -2.27 -8.44
N ILE A 61 23.82 -3.16 -9.41
CA ILE A 61 23.64 -4.61 -9.17
C ILE A 61 24.80 -5.26 -8.40
N ASP A 62 26.03 -4.79 -8.60
CA ASP A 62 27.22 -5.32 -7.93
C ASP A 62 27.36 -4.81 -6.47
N THR A 63 26.69 -3.71 -6.11
CA THR A 63 26.72 -3.09 -4.75
C THR A 63 25.43 -3.37 -3.95
N ALA A 64 24.32 -3.66 -4.65
CA ALA A 64 23.00 -3.91 -4.06
C ALA A 64 22.88 -5.22 -3.26
N GLN A 65 23.91 -6.08 -3.32
CA GLN A 65 24.02 -7.30 -2.52
C GLN A 65 24.26 -7.02 -1.02
N GLN A 66 24.62 -5.79 -0.62
CA GLN A 66 24.97 -5.44 0.77
C GLN A 66 23.90 -4.63 1.54
N SER A 67 22.86 -4.12 0.89
CA SER A 67 21.82 -3.35 1.57
C SER A 67 20.69 -4.27 2.06
N SER A 68 20.75 -4.62 3.35
CA SER A 68 19.72 -5.15 4.27
C SER A 68 18.50 -5.87 3.68
N SER A 69 18.31 -7.14 4.08
CA SER A 69 16.99 -7.81 4.08
C SER A 69 15.94 -6.83 4.59
N GLY A 70 15.09 -6.34 3.71
CA GLY A 70 14.15 -5.28 4.03
C GLY A 70 12.77 -5.89 4.23
N SER A 71 12.57 -6.69 5.28
CA SER A 71 11.26 -6.62 5.92
C SER A 71 11.08 -5.16 6.29
N LYS A 72 10.07 -4.51 5.69
CA LYS A 72 9.74 -3.16 6.11
C LYS A 72 9.04 -3.35 7.45
N GLN A 73 9.76 -3.08 8.54
CA GLN A 73 9.14 -3.03 9.87
C GLN A 73 8.29 -1.77 9.94
N PHE A 74 6.97 -1.97 10.06
CA PHE A 74 6.01 -0.90 10.22
C PHE A 74 6.02 -0.44 11.67
N ASN A 75 7.09 0.22 12.09
CA ASN A 75 7.31 0.63 13.49
C ASN A 75 6.35 1.75 13.98
N SER A 76 5.25 2.03 13.28
CA SER A 76 4.25 2.99 13.72
C SER A 76 3.01 2.26 14.22
N ARG A 77 2.75 2.38 15.52
CA ARG A 77 1.43 2.16 16.11
C ARG A 77 0.35 2.71 15.18
N LEU A 78 -0.63 1.88 14.85
CA LEU A 78 -1.77 2.27 14.00
C LEU A 78 -2.39 3.57 14.48
N ARG A 79 -2.65 4.50 13.58
CA ARG A 79 -3.30 5.77 13.88
C ARG A 79 -4.81 5.56 13.93
N LEU A 80 -5.51 6.34 14.76
CA LEU A 80 -6.97 6.27 14.90
C LEU A 80 -7.68 6.32 13.55
N GLY A 81 -7.32 7.25 12.67
CA GLY A 81 -7.93 7.36 11.33
C GLY A 81 -7.75 6.11 10.46
N GLN A 82 -6.64 5.38 10.60
CA GLN A 82 -6.42 4.12 9.88
C GLN A 82 -7.35 3.03 10.41
N LEU A 83 -7.52 2.94 11.74
CA LEU A 83 -8.42 1.98 12.36
C LEU A 83 -9.88 2.25 12.00
N CYS A 84 -10.31 3.52 11.99
CA CYS A 84 -11.68 3.88 11.60
C CYS A 84 -11.97 3.49 10.14
N LEU A 85 -11.01 3.66 9.23
CA LEU A 85 -11.13 3.21 7.85
C LEU A 85 -11.16 1.67 7.75
N ALA A 86 -10.27 1.01 8.49
CA ALA A 86 -10.14 -0.45 8.53
C ALA A 86 -11.43 -1.11 9.01
N SER A 87 -12.01 -0.62 10.10
CA SER A 87 -13.26 -1.12 10.65
C SER A 87 -14.48 -0.82 9.77
N GLY A 88 -14.33 0.04 8.76
CA GLY A 88 -15.43 0.49 7.91
C GLY A 88 -16.38 1.47 8.61
N MET A 89 -15.99 2.00 9.77
CA MET A 89 -16.77 3.01 10.50
C MET A 89 -16.82 4.34 9.75
N ILE A 90 -15.76 4.68 9.01
CA ILE A 90 -15.71 5.90 8.18
C ILE A 90 -15.23 5.59 6.76
N THR A 91 -15.59 6.46 5.81
CA THR A 91 -15.08 6.42 4.43
C THR A 91 -13.79 7.22 4.27
N LEU A 92 -13.12 7.05 3.12
CA LEU A 92 -11.91 7.83 2.79
C LEU A 92 -12.23 9.32 2.64
N GLU A 93 -13.41 9.65 2.10
CA GLU A 93 -13.88 11.03 1.99
C GLU A 93 -14.09 11.66 3.36
N GLN A 94 -14.77 10.94 4.28
CA GLN A 94 -15.00 11.39 5.65
C GLN A 94 -13.69 11.58 6.41
N LEU A 95 -12.72 10.66 6.25
CA LEU A 95 -11.41 10.83 6.86
C LEU A 95 -10.68 12.05 6.29
N LYS A 96 -10.71 12.26 4.96
CA LYS A 96 -10.07 13.41 4.33
C LYS A 96 -10.65 14.73 4.85
N GLU A 97 -11.98 14.80 4.96
CA GLU A 97 -12.66 15.97 5.53
C GLU A 97 -12.22 16.22 6.97
N ALA A 98 -12.26 15.20 7.82
CA ALA A 98 -11.87 15.33 9.23
C ALA A 98 -10.39 15.73 9.40
N VAL A 99 -9.50 15.19 8.58
CA VAL A 99 -8.06 15.53 8.60
C VAL A 99 -7.82 16.96 8.11
N GLN A 100 -8.53 17.42 7.08
CA GLN A 100 -8.44 18.81 6.62
C GLN A 100 -8.85 19.79 7.71
N GLU A 101 -9.95 19.50 8.42
CA GLU A 101 -10.38 20.31 9.56
C GLU A 101 -9.38 20.28 10.71
N GLN A 102 -8.81 19.10 11.00
CA GLN A 102 -7.76 18.93 12.00
C GLN A 102 -6.54 19.80 11.69
N GLN A 103 -6.13 19.88 10.43
CA GLN A 103 -4.98 20.71 10.04
C GLN A 103 -5.22 22.21 10.25
N SER A 104 -6.48 22.63 10.21
CA SER A 104 -6.89 24.02 10.43
C SER A 104 -7.27 24.33 11.88
N SER A 105 -7.21 23.35 12.79
CA SER A 105 -7.62 23.49 14.19
C SER A 105 -6.58 22.88 15.14
N GLU A 106 -6.67 23.16 16.44
CA GLU A 106 -5.85 22.50 17.48
C GLU A 106 -6.52 21.23 18.03
N ARG A 107 -7.58 20.76 17.37
CA ARG A 107 -8.43 19.67 17.86
C ARG A 107 -7.89 18.30 17.52
N GLN A 108 -8.30 17.31 18.29
CA GLN A 108 -7.94 15.92 18.00
C GLN A 108 -8.86 15.34 16.92
N LEU A 109 -8.33 14.45 16.08
CA LEU A 109 -9.12 13.79 15.03
C LEU A 109 -10.37 13.09 15.60
N GLY A 110 -10.24 12.43 16.75
CA GLY A 110 -11.36 11.76 17.41
C GLY A 110 -12.50 12.71 17.79
N GLU A 111 -12.19 13.91 18.28
CA GLU A 111 -13.18 14.93 18.60
C GLU A 111 -13.92 15.42 17.36
N ILE A 112 -13.20 15.61 16.25
CA ILE A 112 -13.77 16.04 14.98
C ILE A 112 -14.71 14.95 14.42
N LEU A 113 -14.29 13.68 14.50
CA LEU A 113 -15.10 12.55 14.04
C LEU A 113 -16.40 12.40 14.86
N LEU A 114 -16.35 12.64 16.18
CA LEU A 114 -17.53 12.64 17.04
C LEU A 114 -18.48 13.80 16.73
N GLU A 115 -17.96 15.02 16.59
CA GLU A 115 -18.80 16.19 16.32
C GLU A 115 -19.49 16.09 14.96
N LYS A 116 -18.78 15.58 13.95
CA LYS A 116 -19.35 15.31 12.63
C LYS A 116 -20.29 14.10 12.61
N GLN A 117 -20.46 13.40 13.75
CA GLN A 117 -21.28 12.20 13.90
C GLN A 117 -20.85 11.07 12.94
N PHE A 118 -19.57 11.02 12.58
CA PHE A 118 -19.01 9.94 11.76
C PHE A 118 -18.77 8.68 12.61
N ILE A 119 -18.52 8.86 13.91
CA ILE A 119 -18.43 7.80 14.91
C ILE A 119 -19.16 8.24 16.18
N SER A 120 -19.56 7.29 17.02
CA SER A 120 -20.07 7.50 18.37
C SER A 120 -18.96 7.44 19.42
N GLN A 121 -19.26 7.90 20.65
CA GLN A 121 -18.31 7.83 21.76
C GLN A 121 -17.92 6.38 22.07
N GLU A 122 -18.89 5.46 22.07
CA GLU A 122 -18.65 4.04 22.32
C GLU A 122 -17.71 3.42 21.27
N GLU A 123 -17.88 3.80 20.00
CA GLU A 123 -17.00 3.35 18.91
C GLU A 123 -15.59 3.95 19.02
N LEU A 124 -15.47 5.23 19.39
CA LEU A 124 -14.18 5.86 19.61
C LEU A 124 -13.41 5.17 20.75
N ASP A 125 -14.07 4.91 21.87
CA ASP A 125 -13.47 4.23 23.01
C ASP A 125 -13.00 2.82 22.63
N GLY A 126 -13.82 2.06 21.90
CA GLY A 126 -13.47 0.75 21.38
C GLY A 126 -12.26 0.78 20.43
N LEU A 127 -12.18 1.78 19.55
CA LEU A 127 -11.05 1.97 18.64
C LEU A 127 -9.75 2.30 19.38
N LEU A 128 -9.81 3.16 20.40
CA LEU A 128 -8.64 3.51 21.22
C LEU A 128 -8.10 2.31 21.99
N ILE A 129 -8.98 1.47 22.53
CA ILE A 129 -8.61 0.19 23.14
C ILE A 129 -7.96 -0.73 22.08
N GLY A 130 -8.58 -0.87 20.90
CA GLY A 130 -8.02 -1.66 19.80
C GLY A 130 -6.64 -1.17 19.35
N GLN A 131 -6.42 0.13 19.34
CA GLN A 131 -5.14 0.77 19.03
C GLN A 131 -4.02 0.37 20.01
N GLU A 132 -4.37 0.08 21.27
CA GLU A 132 -3.42 -0.42 22.28
C GLU A 132 -3.11 -1.91 22.13
N LEU A 133 -4.08 -2.69 21.66
CA LEU A 133 -3.97 -4.14 21.57
C LEU A 133 -3.28 -4.63 20.29
N ILE A 134 -3.31 -3.84 19.22
CA ILE A 134 -2.64 -4.22 17.96
C ILE A 134 -1.14 -3.94 18.10
N ALA A 135 -0.36 -5.02 18.21
CA ALA A 135 1.08 -4.94 18.30
C ALA A 135 1.69 -4.30 17.03
N PRO A 136 2.70 -3.42 17.17
CA PRO A 136 3.27 -2.65 16.05
C PRO A 136 4.16 -3.46 15.10
N ASP A 137 4.42 -4.73 15.35
CA ASP A 137 5.53 -5.45 14.70
C ASP A 137 5.04 -6.49 13.66
N GLU A 138 4.08 -6.10 12.81
CA GLU A 138 3.68 -6.95 11.70
C GLU A 138 4.64 -6.72 10.51
N GLU A 139 5.59 -7.64 10.34
CA GLU A 139 6.44 -7.66 9.16
C GLU A 139 5.60 -8.01 7.92
N VAL A 140 5.53 -7.09 6.96
CA VAL A 140 4.91 -7.41 5.67
C VAL A 140 5.84 -8.32 4.89
N THR A 141 5.46 -9.59 4.82
CA THR A 141 6.17 -10.64 4.10
C THR A 141 5.53 -10.95 2.75
N ASP A 142 4.28 -10.52 2.53
CA ASP A 142 3.56 -10.76 1.28
C ASP A 142 4.26 -10.02 0.11
N SER A 143 4.65 -10.79 -0.91
CA SER A 143 5.40 -10.29 -2.06
C SER A 143 4.59 -9.36 -2.96
N LEU A 144 3.27 -9.58 -3.07
CA LEU A 144 2.36 -8.68 -3.78
C LEU A 144 2.23 -7.38 -2.98
N ALA A 145 2.05 -7.44 -1.66
CA ALA A 145 1.97 -6.25 -0.82
C ALA A 145 3.24 -5.38 -0.95
N LEU A 146 4.42 -6.01 -0.83
CA LEU A 146 5.71 -5.34 -1.00
C LEU A 146 5.87 -4.73 -2.39
N GLN A 147 5.45 -5.43 -3.43
CA GLN A 147 5.47 -4.91 -4.80
C GLN A 147 4.58 -3.69 -4.95
N LEU A 148 3.33 -3.75 -4.50
CA LEU A 148 2.36 -2.66 -4.64
C LEU A 148 2.81 -1.39 -3.92
N MET A 149 3.43 -1.54 -2.74
CA MET A 149 4.06 -0.44 -2.04
C MET A 149 5.30 0.10 -2.77
N ALA A 150 6.14 -0.78 -3.31
CA ALA A 150 7.34 -0.38 -4.04
C ALA A 150 6.99 0.35 -5.36
N LEU A 151 5.87 -0.01 -5.99
CA LEU A 151 5.32 0.68 -7.16
C LEU A 151 4.64 2.00 -6.82
N GLY A 152 4.43 2.31 -5.53
CA GLY A 152 3.70 3.50 -5.09
C GLY A 152 2.20 3.46 -5.41
N LEU A 153 1.65 2.29 -5.72
CA LEU A 153 0.23 2.10 -6.01
C LEU A 153 -0.62 2.15 -4.73
N VAL A 154 -0.05 1.72 -3.61
CA VAL A 154 -0.69 1.73 -2.30
C VAL A 154 0.29 2.31 -1.29
N ALA A 155 -0.17 3.34 -0.58
CA ALA A 155 0.57 3.91 0.52
C ALA A 155 0.67 2.91 1.68
N GLU A 156 1.76 2.99 2.43
CA GLU A 156 2.03 2.17 3.62
C GLU A 156 0.84 2.12 4.58
N ASP A 157 0.26 3.27 4.90
CA ASP A 157 -0.91 3.39 5.77
C ASP A 157 -2.13 2.59 5.29
N LEU A 158 -2.38 2.57 3.97
CA LEU A 158 -3.48 1.80 3.37
C LEU A 158 -3.15 0.30 3.31
N MET A 159 -1.88 -0.06 3.11
CA MET A 159 -1.47 -1.46 3.10
C MET A 159 -1.68 -2.11 4.47
N ILE A 160 -1.33 -1.42 5.56
CA ILE A 160 -1.56 -1.93 6.91
C ILE A 160 -3.06 -2.17 7.12
N ILE A 161 -3.91 -1.24 6.69
CA ILE A 161 -5.37 -1.42 6.79
C ILE A 161 -5.82 -2.69 6.05
N ALA A 162 -5.37 -2.87 4.81
CA ALA A 162 -5.76 -4.03 4.02
C ALA A 162 -5.30 -5.35 4.64
N LEU A 163 -4.09 -5.38 5.23
CA LEU A 163 -3.55 -6.55 5.93
C LEU A 163 -4.32 -6.86 7.22
N LEU A 164 -4.68 -5.84 7.99
CA LEU A 164 -5.52 -6.00 9.17
C LEU A 164 -6.90 -6.57 8.81
N GLU A 165 -7.51 -6.07 7.74
CA GLU A 165 -8.79 -6.59 7.25
C GLU A 165 -8.65 -8.04 6.77
N GLN A 166 -7.55 -8.38 6.10
CA GLN A 166 -7.26 -9.74 5.66
C GLN A 166 -7.21 -10.73 6.84
N ARG A 167 -6.80 -10.32 8.04
CA ARG A 167 -6.81 -11.21 9.22
C ARG A 167 -8.19 -11.74 9.57
N PHE A 168 -9.24 -10.98 9.25
CA PHE A 168 -10.62 -11.31 9.57
C PHE A 168 -11.43 -11.77 8.35
N ALA A 169 -10.86 -11.69 7.15
CA ALA A 169 -11.53 -12.01 5.89
C ALA A 169 -10.86 -13.18 5.14
N THR A 170 -11.67 -13.98 4.44
CA THR A 170 -11.16 -15.00 3.51
C THR A 170 -10.86 -14.35 2.16
N GLY A 171 -9.58 -14.13 1.84
CA GLY A 171 -9.18 -13.53 0.57
C GLY A 171 -7.68 -13.22 0.49
N SER A 172 -7.22 -12.94 -0.73
CA SER A 172 -5.87 -12.39 -0.93
C SER A 172 -5.86 -10.89 -0.60
N ILE A 173 -4.69 -10.35 -0.27
CA ILE A 173 -4.53 -8.90 -0.07
C ILE A 173 -4.99 -8.11 -1.30
N GLY A 174 -4.79 -8.66 -2.50
CA GLY A 174 -5.27 -8.06 -3.75
C GLY A 174 -6.79 -7.93 -3.80
N ASP A 175 -7.53 -8.94 -3.33
CA ASP A 175 -9.01 -8.91 -3.31
C ASP A 175 -9.53 -7.82 -2.37
N THR A 176 -8.90 -7.66 -1.21
CA THR A 176 -9.24 -6.59 -0.26
C THR A 176 -9.00 -5.20 -0.89
N LEU A 177 -7.85 -5.02 -1.54
CA LEU A 177 -7.50 -3.76 -2.20
C LEU A 177 -8.45 -3.41 -3.35
N VAL A 178 -8.89 -4.40 -4.13
CA VAL A 178 -9.88 -4.21 -5.20
C VAL A 178 -11.26 -3.90 -4.62
N ARG A 179 -11.70 -4.64 -3.59
CA ARG A 179 -12.99 -4.42 -2.94
C ARG A 179 -13.11 -3.03 -2.33
N ARG A 180 -12.03 -2.54 -1.70
CA ARG A 180 -11.95 -1.17 -1.17
C ARG A 180 -11.79 -0.11 -2.27
N GLY A 181 -11.60 -0.55 -3.53
CA GLY A 181 -11.37 0.32 -4.66
C GLY A 181 -10.06 1.08 -4.53
N TRP A 182 -9.02 0.54 -3.91
CA TRP A 182 -7.70 1.19 -3.86
C TRP A 182 -6.85 0.81 -5.07
N ILE A 183 -7.06 -0.38 -5.63
CA ILE A 183 -6.45 -0.84 -6.88
C ILE A 183 -7.53 -1.35 -7.83
N GLU A 184 -7.37 -1.08 -9.12
CA GLU A 184 -8.23 -1.66 -10.15
C GLU A 184 -7.81 -3.10 -10.48
N GLU A 185 -8.79 -4.00 -10.66
CA GLU A 185 -8.54 -5.42 -10.92
C GLU A 185 -7.63 -5.64 -12.16
N GLU A 186 -7.81 -4.82 -13.20
CA GLU A 186 -7.01 -4.86 -14.43
C GLU A 186 -5.52 -4.59 -14.16
N ILE A 187 -5.20 -3.76 -13.14
CA ILE A 187 -3.82 -3.47 -12.75
C ILE A 187 -3.20 -4.66 -12.01
N LEU A 188 -3.94 -5.31 -11.11
CA LEU A 188 -3.47 -6.55 -10.50
C LEU A 188 -3.24 -7.64 -11.55
N ALA A 189 -4.13 -7.76 -12.53
CA ALA A 189 -3.98 -8.70 -13.63
C ALA A 189 -2.76 -8.37 -14.52
N ALA A 190 -2.45 -7.09 -14.75
CA ALA A 190 -1.29 -6.66 -15.51
C ALA A 190 0.04 -6.97 -14.79
N LEU A 191 0.06 -6.89 -13.45
CA LEU A 191 1.25 -7.15 -12.62
C LEU A 191 1.54 -8.64 -12.37
N LYS A 192 0.60 -9.54 -12.67
CA LYS A 192 0.83 -10.99 -12.63
C LYS A 192 1.70 -11.39 -13.83
N ILE A 193 2.97 -11.69 -13.55
CA ILE A 193 3.86 -12.39 -14.46
C ILE A 193 4.00 -13.80 -13.92
N ASP A 194 3.48 -14.77 -14.67
CA ASP A 194 3.66 -16.20 -14.43
C ASP A 194 5.01 -16.68 -14.99
#